data_AF-A0A7R9G6Q4-F1
#
_entry.id   AF-A0A7R9G6Q4-F1
#
_cell.length_a   1.000
_cell.length_b   1.000
_cell.length_c   1.000
_cell.angle_alpha   90.00
_cell.angle_beta   90.00
_cell.angle_gamma   90.00
#
_symmetry.space_group_name_H-M   'P 1'
#
loop_
_entity.id
_entity.type
_entity.pdbx_description
1 polymer ?
#
loop_
_entity_poly.entity_id
_entity_poly.type
_entity_poly.pdbx_seq_one_letter_code
_entity_poly.pdbx_strand_id
1 'polypeptide(L)'
;MLAYHFVGVMVVYHFVSVMVACHFVSVMVAYHFVSVMVVYHFVSVMVAYHFVSVMLLDMLKFYSRFEISDETGDPLTDHDMTQIHYSRITSLQKAAFAKFPDLRSFSLANVASVDTRETLIKHFGPLR
;
A
#
# COMPACT_ATOMS: atom_id res chain seq x y z
N MET A 1 -64.97 -32.25 -27.77
CA MET A 1 -64.00 -31.50 -28.61
C MET A 1 -63.42 -30.28 -27.88
N LEU A 2 -64.24 -29.43 -27.26
CA LEU A 2 -63.79 -28.24 -26.49
C LEU A 2 -62.86 -28.56 -25.29
N ALA A 3 -63.12 -29.62 -24.53
CA ALA A 3 -62.28 -30.00 -23.39
C ALA A 3 -60.85 -30.42 -23.79
N TYR A 4 -60.70 -31.16 -24.90
CA TYR A 4 -59.39 -31.54 -25.44
C TYR A 4 -58.62 -30.34 -25.98
N HIS A 5 -59.33 -29.40 -26.61
CA HIS A 5 -58.75 -28.13 -27.05
C HIS A 5 -58.26 -27.30 -25.85
N PHE A 6 -59.04 -27.23 -24.77
CA PHE A 6 -58.67 -26.51 -23.55
C PHE A 6 -57.44 -27.12 -22.84
N VAL A 7 -57.40 -28.45 -22.71
CA VAL A 7 -56.23 -29.17 -22.14
C VAL A 7 -54.99 -28.95 -23.01
N GLY A 8 -55.12 -29.00 -24.34
CA GLY A 8 -54.02 -28.73 -25.26
C GLY A 8 -53.46 -27.31 -25.10
N VAL A 9 -54.34 -26.31 -24.99
CA VAL A 9 -53.95 -24.91 -24.78
C VAL A 9 -53.21 -24.73 -23.45
N MET A 10 -53.69 -25.31 -22.35
CA MET A 10 -53.03 -25.21 -21.04
C MET A 10 -51.62 -25.84 -21.03
N VAL A 11 -51.45 -26.98 -21.69
CA VAL A 11 -50.14 -27.67 -21.80
C VAL A 11 -49.15 -26.82 -22.60
N VAL A 12 -49.59 -26.17 -23.68
CA VAL A 12 -48.75 -25.27 -24.48
C VAL A 12 -48.33 -24.05 -23.66
N TYR A 13 -49.25 -23.43 -22.90
CA TYR A 13 -48.90 -22.31 -22.01
C TYR A 13 -47.88 -22.71 -20.93
N HIS A 14 -48.07 -23.86 -20.30
CA HIS A 14 -47.14 -24.36 -19.29
C HIS A 14 -45.76 -24.62 -19.88
N PHE A 15 -45.69 -25.24 -21.07
CA PHE A 15 -44.42 -25.51 -21.75
C PHE A 15 -43.67 -24.22 -22.11
N VAL A 16 -44.37 -23.25 -22.70
CA VAL A 16 -43.79 -21.93 -23.05
C VAL A 16 -43.32 -21.20 -21.78
N SER A 17 -44.10 -21.24 -20.69
CA SER A 17 -43.73 -20.63 -19.42
C SER A 17 -42.46 -21.24 -18.82
N VAL A 18 -42.31 -22.58 -18.86
CA VAL A 18 -41.13 -23.28 -18.34
C VAL A 18 -39.89 -22.95 -19.17
N MET A 19 -40.00 -22.91 -20.50
CA MET A 19 -38.88 -22.56 -21.39
C MET A 19 -38.36 -21.13 -21.12
N VAL A 20 -39.27 -20.17 -20.94
CA VAL A 20 -38.92 -18.77 -20.62
C VAL A 20 -38.22 -18.68 -19.26
N ALA A 21 -38.70 -19.43 -18.25
CA ALA A 21 -38.07 -19.45 -16.93
C ALA A 21 -36.65 -20.04 -16.97
N CYS A 22 -36.43 -21.15 -17.67
CA CYS A 22 -35.10 -21.75 -17.82
C CYS A 22 -34.12 -20.81 -18.53
N HIS A 23 -34.56 -20.12 -19.59
CA HIS A 23 -33.75 -19.13 -20.29
C HIS A 23 -33.36 -17.97 -19.36
N PHE A 24 -34.32 -17.44 -18.58
CA PHE A 24 -34.05 -16.37 -17.63
C PHE A 24 -33.03 -16.77 -16.55
N VAL A 25 -33.15 -17.96 -15.97
CA VAL A 25 -32.18 -18.49 -14.99
C VAL A 25 -30.78 -18.61 -15.61
N SER A 26 -30.68 -19.14 -16.82
CA SER A 26 -29.40 -19.25 -17.54
C SER A 26 -28.74 -17.88 -17.77
N VAL A 27 -29.54 -16.87 -18.15
CA VAL A 27 -29.05 -15.50 -18.38
C VAL A 27 -28.55 -14.88 -17.07
N MET A 28 -29.27 -15.03 -15.96
CA MET A 28 -28.85 -14.48 -14.66
C MET A 28 -27.56 -15.11 -14.14
N VAL A 29 -27.40 -16.43 -14.29
CA VAL A 29 -26.15 -17.13 -13.93
C VAL A 29 -24.98 -16.65 -14.77
N ALA A 30 -25.17 -16.42 -16.07
CA ALA A 30 -24.14 -15.88 -16.95
C ALA A 30 -23.70 -14.47 -16.53
N TYR A 31 -24.64 -13.58 -16.20
CA TYR A 31 -24.31 -12.23 -15.70
C TYR A 31 -23.54 -12.29 -14.39
N HIS A 32 -23.96 -13.12 -13.43
CA HIS A 32 -23.25 -13.30 -12.17
C HIS A 32 -21.83 -13.82 -12.40
N PHE A 33 -21.67 -14.82 -13.27
CA PHE A 33 -20.35 -15.38 -13.60
C PHE A 33 -19.42 -14.33 -14.22
N VAL A 34 -19.89 -13.58 -15.22
CA VAL A 34 -19.12 -12.50 -15.86
C VAL A 34 -18.74 -11.43 -14.82
N SER A 35 -19.67 -11.01 -13.99
CA SER A 35 -19.42 -10.02 -12.93
C SER A 35 -18.33 -10.50 -11.96
N VAL A 36 -18.43 -11.75 -11.50
CA VAL A 36 -17.45 -12.36 -10.61
C VAL A 36 -16.06 -12.44 -11.25
N MET A 37 -15.95 -12.89 -12.51
CA MET A 37 -14.67 -12.95 -13.22
C MET A 37 -14.03 -11.55 -13.37
N VAL A 38 -14.83 -10.52 -13.68
CA VAL A 38 -14.34 -9.14 -13.79
C VAL A 38 -13.80 -8.63 -12.45
N VAL A 39 -14.52 -8.91 -11.34
CA VAL A 39 -14.05 -8.53 -9.99
C VAL A 39 -12.75 -9.24 -9.65
N TYR A 40 -12.65 -10.55 -9.91
CA TYR A 40 -11.41 -11.30 -9.68
C TYR A 40 -10.24 -10.74 -10.48
N HIS A 41 -10.45 -10.44 -11.77
CA HIS A 41 -9.41 -9.84 -12.61
C HIS A 41 -8.98 -8.47 -12.06
N PHE A 42 -9.94 -7.62 -11.70
CA PHE A 42 -9.64 -6.30 -11.14
C PHE A 42 -8.84 -6.39 -9.83
N VAL A 43 -9.28 -7.24 -8.89
CA VAL A 43 -8.58 -7.46 -7.62
C VAL A 43 -7.18 -8.01 -7.87
N SER A 44 -7.03 -9.01 -8.75
CA SER A 44 -5.73 -9.58 -9.11
C SER A 44 -4.79 -8.52 -9.68
N VAL A 45 -5.29 -7.67 -10.57
CA VAL A 45 -4.51 -6.58 -11.18
C VAL A 45 -4.11 -5.55 -10.12
N MET A 46 -5.03 -5.12 -9.26
CA MET A 46 -4.72 -4.18 -8.17
C MET A 46 -3.64 -4.74 -7.23
N VAL A 47 -3.75 -6.01 -6.84
CA VAL A 47 -2.75 -6.68 -5.99
C VAL A 47 -1.39 -6.73 -6.69
N ALA A 48 -1.35 -7.04 -7.98
CA ALA A 48 -0.10 -7.04 -8.75
C ALA A 48 0.56 -5.65 -8.79
N TYR A 49 -0.22 -4.58 -9.04
CA TYR A 49 0.30 -3.22 -9.02
C TYR A 49 0.82 -2.82 -7.63
N HIS A 50 0.06 -3.13 -6.58
CA HIS A 50 0.49 -2.86 -5.21
C HIS A 50 1.80 -3.58 -4.89
N PHE A 51 1.91 -4.85 -5.25
CA PHE A 51 3.13 -5.64 -5.04
C PHE A 51 4.33 -5.02 -5.76
N VAL A 52 4.20 -4.69 -7.05
CA VAL A 52 5.28 -4.05 -7.82
C VAL A 52 5.69 -2.71 -7.20
N SER A 53 4.72 -1.90 -6.77
CA SER A 53 5.00 -0.61 -6.14
C SER A 53 5.79 -0.76 -4.83
N VAL A 54 5.43 -1.74 -4.00
CA VAL A 54 6.15 -2.03 -2.74
C VAL A 54 7.58 -2.49 -3.04
N MET A 55 7.78 -3.40 -4.00
CA MET A 55 9.11 -3.87 -4.38
C MET A 55 10.01 -2.73 -4.86
N LEU A 56 9.50 -1.85 -5.72
CA LEU A 56 10.26 -0.69 -6.22
C LEU A 56 10.60 0.29 -5.10
N LEU A 57 9.65 0.53 -4.19
CA LEU A 57 9.89 1.41 -3.04
C LEU A 57 10.97 0.86 -2.12
N ASP A 58 10.98 -0.45 -1.87
CA ASP A 58 12.00 -1.08 -1.02
C ASP A 58 13.38 -1.09 -1.68
N MET A 59 13.45 -1.31 -2.99
CA MET A 59 14.68 -1.14 -3.77
C MET A 59 15.19 0.31 -3.69
N LEU A 60 14.31 1.29 -3.84
CA LEU A 60 14.67 2.71 -3.73
C LEU A 60 15.19 3.05 -2.33
N LYS A 61 14.52 2.57 -1.27
CA LYS A 61 14.98 2.78 0.12
C LYS A 61 16.39 2.24 0.33
N PHE A 62 16.69 1.07 -0.22
CA PHE A 62 18.03 0.48 -0.16
C PHE A 62 19.07 1.39 -0.82
N TYR A 63 18.85 1.80 -2.08
CA TYR A 63 19.80 2.66 -2.79
C TYR A 63 19.93 4.06 -2.20
N SER A 64 18.85 4.63 -1.65
CA SER A 64 18.90 5.94 -0.98
C SER A 64 19.77 5.98 0.28
N ARG A 65 20.09 4.81 0.84
CA ARG A 65 20.94 4.67 2.03
C ARG A 65 22.25 3.97 1.71
N PHE A 66 22.53 3.71 0.44
CA PHE A 66 23.73 3.01 0.04
C PHE A 66 24.95 3.87 0.41
N GLU A 67 25.94 3.21 0.98
CA GLU A 67 27.08 3.85 1.62
C GLU A 67 28.15 4.14 0.57
N ILE A 68 27.89 5.10 -0.33
CA ILE A 68 28.75 5.46 -1.46
C ILE A 68 28.95 6.97 -1.54
N SER A 69 30.14 7.38 -1.98
CA SER A 69 30.46 8.78 -2.26
C SER A 69 29.77 9.24 -3.55
N ASP A 70 28.97 10.32 -3.49
CA ASP A 70 28.31 10.90 -4.67
C ASP A 70 29.32 11.49 -5.68
N GLU A 71 30.51 11.88 -5.21
CA GLU A 71 31.53 12.54 -6.03
C GLU A 71 32.49 11.54 -6.69
N THR A 72 32.89 10.49 -5.97
CA THR A 72 33.91 9.52 -6.45
C THR A 72 33.33 8.17 -6.86
N GLY A 73 32.13 7.81 -6.36
CA GLY A 73 31.54 6.48 -6.57
C GLY A 73 32.19 5.36 -5.75
N ASP A 74 33.11 5.69 -4.84
CA ASP A 74 33.75 4.71 -3.97
C ASP A 74 32.87 4.37 -2.75
N PRO A 75 32.93 3.13 -2.23
CA PRO A 75 32.24 2.77 -0.99
C PRO A 75 32.77 3.62 0.18
N LEU A 76 31.86 4.11 1.00
CA LEU A 76 32.18 4.85 2.23
C LEU A 76 32.79 3.89 3.25
N THR A 77 33.81 4.36 3.97
CA THR A 77 34.38 3.60 5.09
C THR A 77 33.52 3.77 6.35
N ASP A 78 33.64 2.85 7.32
CA ASP A 78 32.98 2.96 8.63
C ASP A 78 33.24 4.32 9.31
N HIS A 79 34.44 4.88 9.10
CA HIS A 79 34.81 6.19 9.60
C HIS A 79 34.00 7.31 8.94
N ASP A 80 33.89 7.30 7.61
CA ASP A 80 33.14 8.29 6.85
C ASP A 80 31.65 8.25 7.21
N MET A 81 31.11 7.04 7.32
CA MET A 81 29.73 6.80 7.74
C MET A 81 29.44 7.38 9.13
N THR A 82 30.36 7.15 10.07
CA THR A 82 30.27 7.70 11.43
C THR A 82 30.36 9.22 11.40
N GLN A 83 31.29 9.79 10.63
CA GLN A 83 31.46 11.23 10.54
C GLN A 83 30.23 11.93 9.94
N ILE A 84 29.65 11.36 8.88
CA ILE A 84 28.41 11.86 8.27
C ILE A 84 27.26 11.83 9.29
N HIS A 85 27.11 10.73 10.02
CA HIS A 85 26.09 10.60 11.09
C HIS A 85 26.24 11.66 12.17
N TYR A 86 27.45 11.81 12.73
CA TYR A 86 27.73 12.82 13.76
C TYR A 86 27.50 14.24 13.25
N SER A 87 27.87 14.54 12.00
CA SER A 87 27.64 15.83 11.37
C SER A 87 26.14 16.16 11.26
N ARG A 88 25.33 15.18 10.84
CA ARG A 88 23.86 15.32 10.75
C ARG A 88 23.22 15.58 12.11
N ILE A 89 23.56 14.81 13.15
CA ILE A 89 23.00 15.04 14.49
C ILE A 89 23.48 16.38 15.07
N THR A 90 24.76 16.72 14.89
CA THR A 90 25.31 18.00 15.38
C THR A 90 24.64 19.20 14.71
N SER A 91 24.42 19.14 13.39
CA SER A 91 23.70 20.21 12.67
C SER A 91 22.25 20.34 13.14
N LEU A 92 21.57 19.22 13.42
CA LEU A 92 20.24 19.21 14.02
C LEU A 92 20.24 19.82 15.42
N GLN A 93 21.20 19.46 16.28
CA GLN A 93 21.33 20.01 17.63
C GLN A 93 21.59 21.53 17.60
N LYS A 94 22.44 22.01 16.68
CA LYS A 94 22.69 23.45 16.45
C LYS A 94 21.41 24.18 16.01
N ALA A 95 20.68 23.62 15.05
CA ALA A 95 19.43 24.21 14.58
C ALA A 95 18.35 24.24 15.68
N ALA A 96 18.25 23.17 16.46
CA ALA A 96 17.35 23.09 17.61
C ALA A 96 17.72 24.12 18.67
N PHE A 97 19.01 24.29 18.97
CA PHE A 97 19.48 25.25 19.97
C PHE A 97 19.14 26.70 19.60
N ALA A 98 19.26 27.03 18.31
CA ALA A 98 19.00 28.37 17.80
C ALA A 98 17.51 28.71 17.75
N LYS A 99 16.65 27.75 17.41
CA LYS A 99 15.23 28.01 17.11
C LYS A 99 14.25 27.59 18.20
N PHE A 100 14.59 26.61 19.03
CA PHE A 100 13.67 25.97 19.96
C PHE A 100 14.26 25.92 21.38
N PRO A 101 13.89 26.88 22.25
CA PRO A 101 14.37 26.92 23.64
C PRO A 101 14.01 25.65 24.43
N ASP A 102 12.87 25.02 24.12
CA ASP A 102 12.37 23.81 24.80
C ASP A 102 13.23 22.57 24.52
N LEU A 103 14.02 22.60 23.44
CA LEU A 103 14.92 21.51 23.04
C LEU A 103 16.35 21.67 23.57
N ARG A 104 16.63 22.61 24.47
CA ARG A 104 17.99 22.82 25.00
C ARG A 104 18.62 21.57 25.60
N SER A 105 17.83 20.72 26.27
CA SER A 105 18.33 19.46 26.82
C SER A 105 18.78 18.48 25.73
N PHE A 106 18.12 18.48 24.57
CA PHE A 106 18.49 17.67 23.41
C PHE A 106 19.73 18.27 22.72
N SER A 107 19.76 19.59 22.51
CA SER A 107 20.85 20.29 21.83
C SER A 107 22.21 20.18 22.51
N LEU A 108 22.23 20.00 23.83
CA LEU A 108 23.46 19.91 24.63
C LEU A 108 23.84 18.47 25.00
N ALA A 109 23.00 17.48 24.65
CA ALA A 109 23.26 16.09 24.96
C ALA A 109 24.34 15.49 24.05
N ASN A 110 24.98 14.41 24.51
CA ASN A 110 25.93 13.66 23.68
C ASN A 110 25.21 13.01 22.49
N VAL A 111 25.81 13.05 21.30
CA VAL A 111 25.25 12.49 20.06
C VAL A 111 24.81 11.04 20.26
N ALA A 112 25.67 10.20 20.85
CA ALA A 112 25.38 8.77 21.11
C ALA A 112 24.23 8.53 22.11
N SER A 113 23.73 9.56 22.79
CA SER A 113 22.60 9.45 23.72
C SER A 113 21.26 9.88 23.11
N VAL A 114 21.29 10.52 21.94
CA VAL A 114 20.12 11.14 21.29
C VAL A 114 19.95 10.77 19.82
N ASP A 115 20.79 9.88 19.29
CA ASP A 115 20.80 9.49 17.89
C ASP A 115 19.88 8.29 17.58
N THR A 116 19.26 7.69 18.60
CA THR A 116 18.29 6.61 18.42
C THR A 116 16.90 7.15 18.09
N ARG A 117 16.12 6.35 17.37
CA ARG A 117 14.77 6.72 16.97
C ARG A 117 13.87 7.02 18.17
N GLU A 118 13.97 6.22 19.21
CA GLU A 118 13.15 6.31 20.42
C GLU A 118 13.42 7.61 21.18
N THR A 119 14.69 8.00 21.29
CA THR A 119 15.10 9.24 21.96
C THR A 119 14.68 10.47 21.17
N LEU A 120 14.83 10.45 19.83
CA LEU A 120 14.33 11.51 18.97
C LEU A 120 12.80 11.67 19.09
N ILE A 121 12.04 10.58 19.07
CA ILE A 121 10.58 10.65 19.24
C ILE A 121 10.21 11.22 20.61
N LYS A 122 10.94 10.87 21.67
CA LYS A 122 10.71 11.39 23.02
C LYS A 122 10.94 12.90 23.11
N HIS A 123 12.02 13.40 22.49
CA HIS A 123 12.35 14.82 22.53
C HIS A 123 11.47 15.67 21.60
N PHE A 124 11.13 15.16 20.41
CA PHE A 124 10.37 15.91 19.41
C PHE A 124 8.85 15.67 19.44
N GLY A 125 8.39 14.59 20.07
CA GLY A 125 6.96 14.27 20.20
C GLY A 125 6.10 15.38 20.82
N PRO A 126 6.57 16.12 21.83
CA PRO A 126 5.82 17.23 22.43
C PRO A 126 5.75 18.52 21.58
N LEU A 127 6.53 18.64 20.50
CA LEU A 127 6.55 19.84 19.62
C LEU A 127 5.45 19.84 18.56
N ARG A 128 4.49 18.92 18.68
CA ARG A 128 3.45 18.68 17.68
C ARG A 128 2.25 19.60 17.82
#